data_AF-A0A0Q5Z251-F1
#
_entry.id   AF-A0A0Q5Z251-F1
#
_cell.length_a   1.000
_cell.length_b   1.000
_cell.length_c   1.000
_cell.angle_alpha   90.00
_cell.angle_beta   90.00
_cell.angle_gamma   90.00
#
_symmetry.space_group_name_H-M   'P 1'
#
loop_
_entity.id
_entity.type
_entity.pdbx_description
1 polymer ?
#
loop_
_entity_poly.entity_id
_entity_poly.type
_entity_poly.pdbx_seq_one_letter_code
_entity_poly.pdbx_strand_id
1 'polypeptide(L)'
;MSTPSKIEDATHDSVVAFLIETLQPYRTEAGEPLSAATTIEAVGIDSFDFVEILFKIEDHYGIDLDFNANLKFTDLKTIGDLAGEIASFKTRKIAA
;
A
#
# COMPACT_ATOMS: atom_id res chain seq x y z
N MET A 1 -12.22 7.54 17.28
CA MET A 1 -11.50 6.28 17.08
C MET A 1 -12.12 5.63 15.87
N SER A 2 -11.57 5.91 14.69
CA SER A 2 -12.12 5.40 13.44
C SER A 2 -11.77 3.91 13.32
N THR A 3 -12.79 3.11 13.10
CA THR A 3 -12.79 1.68 12.88
C THR A 3 -11.67 1.26 11.91
N PRO A 4 -10.98 0.12 12.11
CA PRO A 4 -10.13 -0.45 11.06
C PRO A 4 -10.99 -0.65 9.81
N SER A 5 -10.57 -0.05 8.70
CA SER A 5 -11.29 -0.08 7.43
C SER A 5 -11.19 -1.49 6.88
N LYS A 6 -12.25 -2.27 7.07
CA LYS A 6 -12.31 -3.70 6.70
C LYS A 6 -11.84 -3.86 5.24
N ILE A 7 -10.98 -4.86 4.96
CA ILE A 7 -10.48 -5.13 3.60
C ILE A 7 -11.61 -5.16 2.55
N GLU A 8 -12.83 -5.51 2.94
CA GLU A 8 -14.07 -5.47 2.15
C GLU A 8 -14.25 -4.14 1.39
N ASP A 9 -13.85 -3.01 1.97
CA ASP A 9 -13.99 -1.67 1.39
C ASP A 9 -12.74 -1.19 0.62
N ALA A 10 -11.62 -1.92 0.69
CA ALA A 10 -10.30 -1.57 0.11
C ALA A 10 -10.21 -1.60 -1.44
N THR A 11 -10.99 -0.80 -2.14
CA THR A 11 -10.89 -0.64 -3.61
C THR A 11 -9.49 -0.16 -4.01
N HIS A 12 -9.11 -0.38 -5.28
CA HIS A 12 -7.84 0.13 -5.81
C HIS A 12 -7.66 1.62 -5.49
N ASP A 13 -8.67 2.44 -5.81
CA ASP A 13 -8.64 3.89 -5.58
C ASP A 13 -8.54 4.26 -4.08
N SER A 14 -9.27 3.58 -3.20
CA SER A 14 -9.18 3.86 -1.76
C SER A 14 -7.83 3.48 -1.18
N VAL A 15 -7.23 2.39 -1.67
CA VAL A 15 -5.88 1.98 -1.25
C VAL A 15 -4.84 2.96 -1.79
N VAL A 16 -4.97 3.41 -3.06
CA VAL A 16 -4.11 4.47 -3.62
C VAL A 16 -4.20 5.74 -2.76
N ALA A 17 -5.39 6.19 -2.41
CA ALA A 17 -5.58 7.39 -1.58
C ALA A 17 -4.90 7.25 -0.21
N PHE A 18 -5.09 6.10 0.45
CA PHE A 18 -4.44 5.78 1.72
C PHE A 18 -2.92 5.75 1.62
N LEU A 19 -2.38 5.11 0.56
CA LEU A 19 -0.95 5.05 0.31
C LEU A 19 -0.37 6.44 0.06
N ILE A 20 -1.04 7.27 -0.75
CA ILE A 20 -0.63 8.65 -1.00
C ILE A 20 -0.58 9.43 0.32
N GLU A 21 -1.62 9.36 1.15
CA GLU A 21 -1.66 10.05 2.45
C GLU A 21 -0.53 9.57 3.38
N THR A 22 -0.27 8.27 3.39
CA THR A 22 0.78 7.65 4.22
C THR A 22 2.19 7.98 3.71
N LEU A 23 2.39 8.08 2.40
CA LEU A 23 3.68 8.29 1.74
C LEU A 23 4.02 9.77 1.55
N GLN A 24 3.02 10.65 1.53
CA GLN A 24 3.17 12.09 1.36
C GLN A 24 4.25 12.68 2.30
N PRO A 25 4.33 12.30 3.59
CA PRO A 25 5.32 12.85 4.52
C PRO A 25 6.74 12.35 4.27
N TYR A 26 6.91 11.20 3.63
CA TYR A 26 8.22 10.58 3.38
C TYR A 26 8.89 11.10 2.10
N ARG A 27 8.21 11.99 1.37
CA ARG A 27 8.75 12.54 0.14
C ARG A 27 10.05 13.32 0.37
N THR A 28 11.04 13.00 -0.45
CA THR A 28 12.33 13.69 -0.46
C THR A 28 12.30 15.01 -1.25
N GLU A 29 11.41 15.15 -2.24
CA GLU A 29 11.27 16.36 -3.07
C GLU A 29 9.92 17.07 -2.91
N ALA A 30 9.99 18.39 -2.74
CA ALA A 30 8.85 19.31 -2.81
C ALA A 30 8.40 19.50 -4.28
N GLY A 31 7.81 18.45 -4.86
CA GLY A 31 7.30 18.41 -6.24
C GLY A 31 5.78 18.17 -6.34
N GLU A 32 5.31 17.77 -7.52
CA GLU A 32 3.90 17.45 -7.81
C GLU A 32 3.32 16.44 -6.82
N PRO A 33 2.01 16.44 -6.52
CA PRO A 33 1.40 15.47 -5.62
C PRO A 33 1.71 14.01 -6.01
N LEU A 34 1.82 13.12 -5.01
CA LEU A 34 1.89 11.69 -5.29
C LEU A 34 0.64 11.24 -6.03
N SER A 35 0.81 10.32 -6.97
CA SER A 35 -0.28 9.72 -7.73
C SER A 35 -0.07 8.21 -7.84
N ALA A 36 -1.08 7.48 -8.30
CA ALA A 36 -0.96 6.05 -8.59
C ALA A 36 0.21 5.73 -9.56
N ALA A 37 0.56 6.65 -10.46
CA ALA A 37 1.66 6.48 -11.40
C ALA A 37 3.04 6.79 -10.79
N THR A 38 3.11 7.36 -9.59
CA THR A 38 4.39 7.66 -8.94
C THR A 38 5.09 6.36 -8.57
N THR A 39 6.37 6.27 -8.92
CA THR A 39 7.19 5.11 -8.55
C THR A 39 7.56 5.15 -7.08
N ILE A 40 7.65 3.98 -6.46
CA ILE A 40 8.02 3.85 -5.04
C ILE A 40 9.42 4.46 -4.80
N GLU A 41 10.36 4.20 -5.71
CA GLU A 41 11.69 4.80 -5.69
C GLU A 41 11.67 6.33 -5.74
N ALA A 42 10.75 6.93 -6.51
CA ALA A 42 10.63 8.39 -6.61
C ALA A 42 10.01 9.03 -5.35
N VAL A 43 9.35 8.25 -4.48
CA VAL A 43 8.95 8.75 -3.16
C VAL A 43 10.19 8.99 -2.30
N GLY A 44 11.24 8.20 -2.49
CA GLY A 44 12.47 8.26 -1.70
C GLY A 44 12.37 7.57 -0.34
N ILE A 45 11.42 6.64 -0.19
CA ILE A 45 11.35 5.76 0.99
C ILE A 45 12.46 4.71 0.94
N ASP A 46 13.02 4.39 2.10
CA ASP A 46 13.97 3.30 2.22
C ASP A 46 13.26 1.96 2.47
N SER A 47 14.04 0.87 2.54
CA SER A 47 13.51 -0.48 2.80
C SER A 47 12.94 -0.66 4.20
N PHE A 48 13.31 0.19 5.16
CA PHE A 48 12.79 0.16 6.53
C PHE A 48 11.43 0.87 6.61
N ASP A 49 11.33 2.06 6.03
CA ASP A 49 10.07 2.80 5.86
C ASP A 49 9.04 1.95 5.11
N PHE A 50 9.48 1.23 4.07
CA PHE A 50 8.60 0.33 3.32
C PHE A 50 7.96 -0.74 4.20
N VAL A 51 8.74 -1.35 5.11
CA VAL A 51 8.22 -2.35 6.06
C VAL A 51 7.22 -1.72 7.03
N GLU A 52 7.46 -0.51 7.52
CA GLU A 52 6.49 0.19 8.38
C GLU A 52 5.17 0.48 7.65
N ILE A 53 5.25 0.86 6.37
CA ILE A 53 4.08 1.11 5.53
C ILE A 53 3.27 -0.18 5.35
N LEU A 54 3.93 -1.31 5.14
CA LEU A 54 3.26 -2.61 5.07
C LEU A 54 2.51 -2.93 6.36
N PHE A 55 3.13 -2.76 7.53
CA PHE A 55 2.45 -2.99 8.81
C PHE A 55 1.25 -2.06 9.00
N LYS A 56 1.34 -0.79 8.58
CA LYS A 56 0.20 0.14 8.63
C LYS A 56 -0.95 -0.32 7.75
N ILE A 57 -0.65 -0.88 6.57
CA ILE A 57 -1.66 -1.42 5.65
C ILE A 57 -2.30 -2.68 6.25
N GLU A 58 -1.51 -3.59 6.80
CA GLU A 58 -1.98 -4.80 7.47
C GLU A 58 -2.93 -4.47 8.63
N ASP A 59 -2.54 -3.54 9.51
CA ASP A 59 -3.35 -3.10 10.64
C ASP A 59 -4.62 -2.36 10.18
N HIS A 60 -4.50 -1.50 9.17
CA HIS A 60 -5.63 -0.73 8.64
C HIS A 60 -6.69 -1.64 8.01
N TYR A 61 -6.27 -2.63 7.22
CA TYR A 61 -7.17 -3.50 6.46
C TYR A 61 -7.45 -4.87 7.10
N GLY A 62 -6.70 -5.25 8.13
CA GLY A 62 -6.79 -6.57 8.77
C GLY A 62 -6.39 -7.71 7.83
N ILE A 63 -5.28 -7.52 7.11
CA ILE A 63 -4.67 -8.50 6.20
C ILE A 63 -3.26 -8.87 6.66
N ASP A 64 -2.72 -9.95 6.09
CA ASP A 64 -1.33 -10.39 6.29
C ASP A 64 -0.63 -10.33 4.92
N LEU A 65 0.25 -9.36 4.76
CA LEU A 65 1.05 -9.12 3.58
C LEU A 65 2.41 -9.76 3.81
N ASP A 66 2.46 -11.10 3.84
CA ASP A 66 3.71 -11.83 3.99
C ASP A 66 4.71 -11.45 2.87
N PHE A 67 5.62 -10.53 3.21
CA PHE A 67 6.65 -9.98 2.33
C PHE A 67 7.53 -11.07 1.74
N ASN A 68 7.64 -12.20 2.43
CA ASN A 68 8.52 -13.29 2.07
C ASN A 68 7.81 -14.41 1.31
N ALA A 69 6.48 -14.56 1.47
CA ALA A 69 5.73 -15.66 0.86
C ALA A 69 4.81 -15.27 -0.31
N ASN A 70 4.25 -14.06 -0.31
CA ASN A 70 3.10 -13.75 -1.17
C ASN A 70 3.28 -12.59 -2.13
N LEU A 71 4.33 -11.80 -1.99
CA LEU A 71 4.45 -10.57 -2.75
C LEU A 71 5.74 -10.53 -3.54
N LYS A 72 5.56 -10.48 -4.86
CA LYS A 72 6.56 -9.95 -5.79
C LYS A 72 6.69 -8.44 -5.58
N PHE A 73 7.03 -8.01 -4.35
CA PHE A 73 7.30 -6.61 -4.05
C PHE A 73 8.46 -6.07 -4.89
N THR A 74 9.35 -6.94 -5.35
CA THR A 74 10.38 -6.67 -6.35
C THR A 74 9.85 -6.27 -7.73
N ASP A 75 8.61 -6.61 -8.08
CA ASP A 75 7.97 -6.21 -9.34
C ASP A 75 7.06 -4.97 -9.19
N LEU A 76 6.83 -4.49 -7.97
CA LEU A 76 5.99 -3.32 -7.72
C LEU A 76 6.76 -2.04 -8.01
N LYS A 77 6.42 -1.41 -9.13
CA LYS A 77 7.09 -0.20 -9.60
C LYS A 77 6.43 1.05 -9.06
N THR A 78 5.10 1.05 -8.92
CA THR A 78 4.31 2.24 -8.61
C THR A 78 3.37 2.06 -7.41
N ILE A 79 2.89 3.19 -6.87
CA ILE A 79 1.85 3.22 -5.83
C ILE A 79 0.60 2.47 -6.30
N GLY A 80 0.24 2.60 -7.58
CA GLY A 80 -0.90 1.91 -8.18
C GLY A 80 -0.72 0.39 -8.23
N ASP A 81 0.49 -0.10 -8.52
CA ASP A 81 0.77 -1.54 -8.52
C ASP A 81 0.61 -2.12 -7.11
N LEU A 82 1.15 -1.43 -6.10
CA LEU A 82 1.00 -1.81 -4.70
C LEU A 82 -0.47 -1.83 -4.26
N ALA A 83 -1.22 -0.79 -4.63
CA ALA A 83 -2.66 -0.74 -4.35
C ALA A 83 -3.43 -1.89 -5.02
N GLY A 84 -3.04 -2.28 -6.23
CA GLY A 84 -3.62 -3.40 -6.97
C GLY A 84 -3.44 -4.73 -6.25
N GLU A 85 -2.22 -5.00 -5.80
CA GLU A 85 -1.92 -6.21 -5.03
C GLU A 85 -2.74 -6.25 -3.74
N ILE A 86 -2.76 -5.17 -2.95
CA ILE A 86 -3.53 -5.08 -1.70
C ILE A 86 -5.03 -5.28 -1.96
N ALA A 87 -5.59 -4.62 -2.97
CA ALA A 87 -6.99 -4.78 -3.34
C ALA A 87 -7.30 -6.23 -3.79
N SER A 88 -6.32 -6.96 -4.34
CA SER A 88 -6.48 -8.37 -4.70
C SER A 88 -6.60 -9.32 -3.49
N PHE A 89 -6.08 -8.93 -2.32
CA PHE A 89 -6.22 -9.73 -1.09
C PHE A 89 -7.67 -9.80 -0.61
N LYS A 90 -8.55 -8.86 -1.01
CA LYS A 90 -10.01 -9.00 -0.83
C LYS A 90 -10.51 -10.36 -1.32
N THR A 91 -10.07 -10.72 -2.52
CA THR A 91 -10.60 -11.87 -3.26
C THR A 91 -10.08 -13.19 -2.71
N ARG A 92 -8.94 -13.17 -2.00
CA ARG A 92 -8.37 -14.36 -1.34
C ARG A 92 -9.03 -14.70 0.00
N LYS A 93 -9.78 -13.78 0.62
CA LYS A 93 -10.41 -14.01 1.94
C LYS A 93 -11.76 -14.75 1.89
N ILE A 94 -12.22 -15.22 0.72
CA ILE A 94 -13.48 -15.98 0.58
C ILE A 94 -13.29 -17.23 -0.29
N ALA A 95 -12.44 -18.13 0.18
CA ALA A 95 -12.46 -19.54 -0.21
C ALA A 95 -12.09 -20.38 1.01
N ALA A 96 -13.02 -20.45 1.97
CA ALA A 96 -13.06 -21.47 3.01
C ALA A 96 -14.16 -22.47 2.64
#